data_AF-G4H8G3-F1
#
_entry.id   AF-G4H8G3-F1
#
_cell.length_a   1.000
_cell.length_b   1.000
_cell.length_c   1.000
_cell.angle_alpha   90.00
_cell.angle_beta   90.00
_cell.angle_gamma   90.00
#
_symmetry.space_group_name_H-M   'P 1'
#
loop_
_entity.id
_entity.type
_entity.pdbx_description
1 polymer ?
#
loop_
_entity_poly.entity_id
_entity_poly.type
_entity_poly.pdbx_seq_one_letter_code
_entity_poly.pdbx_strand_id
1 'polypeptide(L)'
;MTRYLCELVEVSPSGYYRWLGTEEDRQLRAAADEQDILLIKQHFDALRGKAGALVIKMRLEQISGVVMNHKKIRRLMKRQAW
;
A
#
# COMPACT_ATOMS: atom_id res chain seq x y z
N MET A 1 2.38 -8.04 32.74
CA MET A 1 3.39 -7.48 31.83
C MET A 1 2.77 -6.74 30.65
N THR A 2 2.01 -7.40 29.76
CA THR A 2 1.40 -6.77 28.57
C THR A 2 0.47 -5.60 28.89
N ARG A 3 -0.34 -5.68 29.96
CA ARG A 3 -1.20 -4.56 30.40
C ARG A 3 -0.41 -3.32 30.83
N TYR A 4 0.68 -3.50 31.58
CA TYR A 4 1.56 -2.42 32.00
C TYR A 4 2.23 -1.73 30.79
N LEU A 5 2.69 -2.52 29.81
CA LEU A 5 3.24 -1.98 28.58
C LEU A 5 2.18 -1.22 27.76
N CYS A 6 0.96 -1.75 27.68
CA CYS A 6 -0.15 -1.09 26.99
C CYS A 6 -0.51 0.26 27.65
N GLU A 7 -0.50 0.32 28.98
CA GLU A 7 -0.70 1.55 29.74
C GLU A 7 0.43 2.56 29.52
N LEU A 8 1.69 2.10 29.53
CA LEU A 8 2.86 2.94 29.29
C LEU A 8 2.87 3.58 27.88
N VAL A 9 2.38 2.86 26.86
CA VAL A 9 2.30 3.35 25.48
C VAL A 9 0.90 3.88 25.10
N GLU A 10 0.03 4.06 26.09
CA GLU A 10 -1.33 4.61 25.94
C GLU A 10 -2.22 3.87 24.92
N VAL A 11 -2.04 2.56 24.77
CA VAL A 11 -2.89 1.71 23.92
C VAL A 11 -3.83 0.86 24.77
N SER A 12 -5.04 0.60 24.28
CA SER A 12 -5.92 -0.34 24.94
C SER A 12 -5.43 -1.78 24.76
N PRO A 13 -5.52 -2.66 25.78
CA PRO A 13 -5.16 -4.07 25.64
C PRO A 13 -5.95 -4.78 24.53
N SER A 14 -7.23 -4.43 24.35
CA SER A 14 -8.05 -4.95 23.26
C SER A 14 -7.57 -4.49 21.88
N GLY A 15 -7.10 -3.25 21.76
CA GLY A 15 -6.44 -2.74 20.56
C GLY A 15 -5.15 -3.50 20.25
N TYR A 16 -4.33 -3.76 21.27
CA TYR A 16 -3.10 -4.56 21.14
C TYR A 16 -3.39 -5.97 20.60
N TYR A 17 -4.29 -6.72 21.24
CA TYR A 17 -4.59 -8.08 20.79
C TYR A 17 -5.27 -8.11 19.41
N ARG A 18 -6.07 -7.10 19.06
CA ARG A 18 -6.63 -6.96 17.71
C ARG A 18 -5.54 -6.69 16.68
N TRP A 19 -4.58 -5.82 17.00
CA TRP A 19 -3.42 -5.57 16.14
C TRP A 19 -2.59 -6.84 15.97
N LEU A 20 -2.33 -7.58 17.04
CA LEU A 20 -1.61 -8.85 16.99
C LEU A 20 -2.35 -9.88 16.11
N GLY A 21 -3.67 -10.03 16.31
CA GLY A 21 -4.49 -10.98 15.54
C GLY A 21 -4.70 -10.61 14.06
N THR A 22 -4.30 -9.42 13.63
CA THR A 22 -4.40 -8.97 12.22
C THR A 22 -3.03 -8.77 11.58
N GLU A 23 -1.98 -9.34 12.18
CA GLU A 23 -0.62 -9.23 11.69
C GLU A 23 -0.44 -9.87 10.31
N GLU A 24 -0.93 -11.08 10.13
CA GLU A 24 -0.88 -11.79 8.85
C GLU A 24 -1.57 -11.00 7.73
N ASP A 25 -2.78 -10.48 7.97
CA ASP A 25 -3.49 -9.62 7.02
C ASP A 25 -2.69 -8.38 6.62
N ARG A 26 -1.98 -7.77 7.57
CA ARG A 26 -1.12 -6.60 7.28
C ARG A 26 0.07 -7.00 6.43
N GLN A 27 0.70 -8.14 6.71
CA GLN A 27 1.83 -8.64 5.93
C GLN A 27 1.39 -8.98 4.50
N LEU A 28 0.25 -9.67 4.33
CA LEU A 28 -0.32 -9.97 3.01
C LEU A 28 -0.64 -8.69 2.22
N ARG A 29 -1.21 -7.68 2.87
CA ARG A 29 -1.46 -6.38 2.24
C ARG A 29 -0.17 -5.66 1.86
N ALA A 30 0.87 -5.74 2.69
CA ALA A 30 2.17 -5.14 2.40
C ALA A 30 2.82 -5.80 1.17
N ALA A 31 2.84 -7.14 1.12
CA ALA A 31 3.36 -7.90 -0.01
C ALA A 31 2.59 -7.62 -1.30
N ALA A 32 1.25 -7.58 -1.24
CA ALA A 32 0.43 -7.22 -2.39
C ALA A 32 0.69 -5.78 -2.86
N ASP A 33 0.85 -4.84 -1.93
CA ASP A 33 1.19 -3.46 -2.27
C ASP A 33 2.59 -3.34 -2.90
N GLU A 34 3.56 -4.16 -2.49
CA GLU A 34 4.91 -4.20 -3.10
C GLU A 34 4.83 -4.65 -4.57
N GLN A 35 4.06 -5.70 -4.86
CA GLN A 35 3.82 -6.16 -6.23
C GLN A 35 3.19 -5.06 -7.08
N ASP A 36 2.17 -4.38 -6.54
CA ASP A 36 1.52 -3.26 -7.23
C ASP A 36 2.47 -2.08 -7.47
N ILE A 37 3.35 -1.76 -6.50
CA ILE A 37 4.36 -0.71 -6.67
C ILE A 37 5.29 -1.05 -7.81
N LEU A 38 5.78 -2.30 -7.89
CA LEU A 38 6.68 -2.72 -8.97
C LEU A 38 6.01 -2.57 -10.33
N LEU A 39 4.75 -2.97 -10.45
CA LEU A 39 3.98 -2.82 -11.68
C LEU A 39 3.77 -1.34 -12.04
N ILE A 40 3.36 -0.51 -11.08
CA ILE A 40 3.20 0.94 -11.27
C ILE A 40 4.53 1.56 -11.71
N LYS A 41 5.66 1.16 -11.10
CA LYS A 41 6.98 1.67 -11.41
C LYS A 41 7.36 1.43 -12.86
N GLN A 42 7.16 0.20 -13.35
CA GLN A 42 7.44 -0.14 -14.75
C GLN A 42 6.72 0.79 -15.72
N HIS A 43 5.45 1.09 -15.46
CA HIS A 43 4.66 2.01 -16.29
C HIS A 43 5.07 3.48 -16.12
N PHE A 44 5.42 3.89 -14.90
CA PHE A 44 5.87 5.24 -14.59
C PHE A 44 7.23 5.55 -15.23
N ASP A 45 8.17 4.62 -15.15
CA ASP A 45 9.51 4.73 -15.76
C ASP A 45 9.41 4.72 -17.29
N ALA A 46 8.52 3.91 -17.87
CA ALA A 46 8.22 3.93 -19.31
C ALA A 46 7.64 5.27 -19.79
N LEU A 47 7.06 6.06 -18.88
CA LEU A 47 6.57 7.43 -19.11
C LEU A 47 7.57 8.51 -18.68
N ARG A 48 8.86 8.15 -18.47
CA ARG A 48 9.93 9.04 -18.04
C ARG A 48 9.67 9.74 -16.70
N GLY A 49 8.89 9.11 -15.82
CA GLY A 49 8.65 9.57 -14.47
C GLY A 49 7.84 10.87 -14.32
N LYS A 50 7.02 11.22 -15.32
CA LYS A 50 6.19 12.46 -15.29
C LYS A 50 4.69 12.18 -15.21
N ALA A 51 4.29 10.92 -15.07
CA ALA A 51 2.91 10.51 -15.20
C ALA A 51 2.18 10.49 -13.85
N GLY A 52 1.02 11.14 -13.78
CA GLY A 52 0.15 11.08 -12.61
C GLY A 52 -0.67 9.80 -12.52
N ALA A 53 -1.30 9.57 -11.36
CA ALA A 53 -2.03 8.34 -11.04
C ALA A 53 -3.15 7.97 -12.05
N LEU A 54 -3.83 8.95 -12.66
CA LEU A 54 -4.88 8.67 -13.67
C LEU A 54 -4.30 8.16 -14.98
N VAL A 55 -3.17 8.71 -15.42
CA VAL A 55 -2.47 8.26 -16.63
C VAL A 55 -1.95 6.84 -16.42
N ILE A 56 -1.37 6.57 -15.24
CA ILE A 56 -0.93 5.22 -14.87
C ILE A 56 -2.11 4.25 -14.84
N LYS A 57 -3.26 4.63 -14.28
CA LYS A 57 -4.47 3.80 -14.29
C LYS A 57 -4.84 3.39 -15.72
N MET A 58 -5.00 4.37 -16.60
CA MET A 58 -5.39 4.11 -18.00
C MET A 58 -4.38 3.21 -18.70
N ARG A 59 -3.09 3.43 -18.44
CA ARG A 59 -2.00 2.62 -19.02
C ARG A 59 -1.99 1.19 -18.48
N LEU A 60 -2.21 0.99 -17.19
CA LEU A 60 -2.34 -0.35 -16.58
C LEU A 60 -3.50 -1.14 -17.20
N GLU A 61 -4.64 -0.48 -17.39
CA GLU A 61 -5.83 -1.09 -18.00
C GLU A 61 -5.58 -1.44 -19.48
N GLN A 62 -4.95 -0.54 -20.24
CA GLN A 62 -4.73 -0.71 -21.68
C GLN A 62 -3.59 -1.69 -22.01
N ILE A 63 -2.46 -1.63 -21.29
CA ILE A 63 -1.24 -2.39 -21.65
C ILE A 63 -1.16 -3.70 -20.86
N SER A 64 -1.46 -3.67 -19.56
CA SER A 64 -1.33 -4.83 -18.68
C SER A 64 -2.66 -5.56 -18.45
N GLY A 65 -3.79 -5.00 -18.88
CA GLY A 65 -5.12 -5.54 -18.59
C GLY A 65 -5.48 -5.50 -17.09
N VAL A 66 -4.73 -4.73 -16.28
CA VAL A 66 -4.89 -4.69 -14.84
C VAL A 66 -5.77 -3.51 -14.46
N VAL A 67 -6.95 -3.81 -13.89
CA VAL A 67 -7.87 -2.81 -13.36
C VAL A 67 -7.49 -2.49 -11.92
N MET A 68 -6.94 -1.30 -11.70
CA MET A 68 -6.55 -0.83 -10.36
C MET A 68 -7.21 0.52 -10.04
N ASN A 69 -7.73 0.67 -8.81
CA ASN A 69 -8.34 1.91 -8.37
C ASN A 69 -7.30 3.04 -8.32
N HIS A 70 -7.58 4.18 -8.98
CA HIS A 70 -6.72 5.37 -8.97
C HIS A 70 -6.38 5.89 -7.56
N LYS A 71 -7.24 5.68 -6.56
CA LYS A 71 -6.94 6.02 -5.15
C LYS A 71 -5.81 5.15 -4.60
N LYS A 72 -5.79 3.85 -4.93
CA LYS A 72 -4.72 2.92 -4.55
C LYS A 72 -3.41 3.33 -5.21
N ILE A 73 -3.44 3.59 -6.52
CA ILE A 73 -2.27 4.06 -7.29
C ILE A 73 -1.70 5.33 -6.65
N ARG A 74 -2.53 6.35 -6.40
CA ARG A 74 -2.09 7.60 -5.76
C ARG A 74 -1.44 7.37 -4.39
N ARG A 75 -2.02 6.50 -3.56
CA ARG A 75 -1.47 6.16 -2.24
C ARG A 75 -0.09 5.50 -2.39
N LEU A 76 0.06 4.57 -3.32
CA LEU A 76 1.32 3.85 -3.57
C LEU A 76 2.41 4.78 -4.14
N MET A 77 2.06 5.66 -5.09
CA MET A 77 2.96 6.68 -5.62
C MET A 77 3.45 7.63 -4.52
N LYS A 78 2.53 8.15 -3.68
CA LYS A 78 2.89 9.02 -2.55
C LYS A 78 3.84 8.33 -1.57
N ARG A 79 3.68 7.02 -1.36
CA ARG A 79 4.56 6.21 -0.49
C ARG A 79 5.99 6.10 -1.05
N GLN A 80 6.15 6.18 -2.37
CA GLN A 80 7.43 6.13 -3.09
C GLN A 80 7.98 7.51 -3.47
N ALA A 81 7.32 8.60 -3.05
CA ALA A 81 7.63 9.98 -3.41
C ALA A 81 7.68 10.25 -4.94
N TRP A 82 6.78 9.61 -5.70
CA TRP A 82 6.53 9.88 -7.13
C TRP A 82 5.39 10.87 -7.35
#